data_AF-L5M8B5-F1
#
_entry.id   AF-L5M8B5-F1
#
_cell.length_a   1.000
_cell.length_b   1.000
_cell.length_c   1.000
_cell.angle_alpha   90.00
_cell.angle_beta   90.00
_cell.angle_gamma   90.00
#
_symmetry.space_group_name_H-M   'P 1'
#
loop_
_entity.id
_entity.type
_entity.pdbx_description
1 polymer ?
#
loop_
_entity_poly.entity_id
_entity_poly.type
_entity_poly.pdbx_seq_one_letter_code
_entity_poly.pdbx_strand_id
1 'polypeptide(L)'
;MAPEVWEGHYTAKADIFALGIIIWAMIERITFIDSETKKELLGTYIKQGTEIVPVGEALLENPKMELHIPQKRRTSMSEGIKQLLKDMLAANPQDRPDAFELETRMDQVTCAA
;
A
#
# COMPACT_ATOMS: atom_id res chain seq x y z
N MET A 1 -6.88 -2.96 -4.70
CA MET A 1 -7.48 -1.70 -5.18
C MET A 1 -7.50 -0.70 -4.04
N ALA A 2 -7.56 0.60 -4.33
CA ALA A 2 -7.72 1.65 -3.30
C ALA A 2 -9.15 1.66 -2.74
N PRO A 3 -9.38 2.19 -1.52
CA PRO A 3 -10.70 2.22 -0.87
C PRO A 3 -11.81 2.77 -1.77
N GLU A 4 -11.61 3.94 -2.36
CA GLU A 4 -12.60 4.64 -3.17
C GLU A 4 -13.00 3.87 -4.45
N VAL A 5 -12.14 2.95 -4.91
CA VAL A 5 -12.40 2.15 -6.11
C VAL A 5 -13.43 1.05 -5.82
N TRP A 6 -13.49 0.55 -4.58
CA TRP A 6 -14.56 -0.37 -4.15
C TRP A 6 -15.92 0.29 -4.12
N GLU A 7 -15.96 1.62 -3.98
CA GLU A 7 -17.17 2.44 -4.10
C GLU A 7 -17.46 2.88 -5.55
N GLY A 8 -16.67 2.41 -6.53
CA GLY A 8 -16.84 2.73 -7.94
C GLY A 8 -16.16 4.02 -8.42
N HIS A 9 -15.34 4.66 -7.59
CA HIS A 9 -14.69 5.94 -7.93
C HIS A 9 -13.20 5.75 -8.23
N TYR A 10 -12.86 5.61 -9.51
CA TYR A 10 -11.46 5.61 -9.92
C TYR A 10 -10.90 7.03 -10.04
N THR A 11 -9.71 7.26 -9.50
CA THR A 11 -9.00 8.55 -9.59
C THR A 11 -7.51 8.32 -9.79
N ALA A 12 -6.76 9.36 -10.20
CA ALA A 12 -5.30 9.30 -10.24
C ALA A 12 -4.67 8.98 -8.85
N LYS A 13 -5.36 9.32 -7.75
CA LYS A 13 -4.91 8.98 -6.39
C LYS A 13 -5.07 7.48 -6.09
N ALA A 14 -5.92 6.76 -6.81
CA ALA A 14 -6.02 5.30 -6.71
C ALA A 14 -4.77 4.61 -7.27
N ASP A 15 -4.16 5.17 -8.33
CA ASP A 15 -2.88 4.70 -8.87
C ASP A 15 -1.74 4.86 -7.85
N ILE A 16 -1.71 6.00 -7.14
CA ILE A 16 -0.72 6.24 -6.08
C ILE A 16 -0.84 5.19 -4.97
N PHE A 17 -2.07 4.87 -4.55
CA PHE A 17 -2.31 3.82 -3.56
C PHE A 17 -1.88 2.44 -4.07
N ALA A 18 -2.25 2.08 -5.31
CA ALA A 18 -1.89 0.81 -5.91
C ALA A 18 -0.37 0.64 -6.03
N LEU A 19 0.33 1.70 -6.43
CA LEU A 19 1.80 1.73 -6.46
C LEU A 19 2.40 1.57 -5.05
N GLY A 20 1.79 2.17 -4.03
CA GLY A 20 2.19 2.00 -2.63
C GLY A 20 2.12 0.54 -2.18
N ILE A 21 1.04 -0.17 -2.55
CA ILE A 21 0.90 -1.61 -2.28
C ILE A 21 2.00 -2.40 -2.98
N ILE A 22 2.29 -2.11 -4.26
CA ILE A 22 3.32 -2.79 -5.04
C ILE A 22 4.70 -2.57 -4.41
N ILE A 23 5.08 -1.34 -4.10
CA ILE A 23 6.38 -1.01 -3.48
C ILE A 23 6.50 -1.71 -2.12
N TRP A 24 5.46 -1.62 -1.28
CA TRP A 24 5.47 -2.27 0.02
C TRP A 24 5.65 -3.79 -0.11
N ALA A 25 4.87 -4.42 -0.98
CA ALA A 25 4.94 -5.85 -1.21
C ALA A 25 6.30 -6.29 -1.81
N MET A 26 6.94 -5.47 -2.66
CA MET A 26 8.28 -5.75 -3.19
C MET A 26 9.35 -5.67 -2.08
N ILE A 27 9.34 -4.60 -1.28
CA ILE A 27 10.32 -4.39 -0.20
C ILE A 27 10.25 -5.54 0.81
N GLU A 28 9.03 -5.93 1.18
CA GLU A 28 8.83 -6.95 2.22
C GLU A 28 8.66 -8.36 1.66
N ARG A 29 8.70 -8.54 0.33
CA ARG A 29 8.40 -9.82 -0.36
C ARG A 29 7.08 -10.41 0.16
N ILE A 30 6.01 -9.63 0.06
CA ILE A 30 4.65 -10.05 0.42
C ILE A 30 3.99 -10.58 -0.83
N THR A 31 3.59 -11.84 -0.77
CA THR A 31 2.92 -12.54 -1.85
C THR A 31 1.71 -13.29 -1.30
N PHE A 32 0.79 -13.63 -2.19
CA PHE A 32 -0.35 -14.48 -1.90
C PHE A 32 -0.58 -15.43 -3.08
N ILE A 33 -1.23 -16.56 -2.81
CA ILE A 33 -1.66 -17.47 -3.86
C ILE A 33 -3.07 -17.08 -4.26
N ASP A 34 -3.22 -16.67 -5.51
CA ASP A 34 -4.51 -16.37 -6.09
C ASP A 34 -5.40 -17.63 -6.13
N SER A 35 -6.62 -17.50 -5.66
CA SER A 35 -7.51 -18.65 -5.45
C SER A 35 -8.01 -19.25 -6.77
N GLU A 36 -8.15 -18.44 -7.81
CA GLU A 36 -8.63 -18.84 -9.13
C GLU A 36 -7.49 -19.41 -9.99
N THR A 37 -6.44 -18.63 -10.19
CA THR A 37 -5.34 -18.97 -11.10
C THR A 37 -4.26 -19.85 -10.48
N LYS A 38 -4.26 -19.99 -9.14
CA LYS A 38 -3.21 -20.68 -8.36
C LYS A 38 -1.81 -20.09 -8.51
N LYS A 39 -1.71 -18.88 -9.05
CA LYS A 39 -0.44 -18.18 -9.21
C LYS A 39 -0.07 -17.47 -7.92
N GLU A 40 1.23 -17.41 -7.66
CA GLU A 40 1.76 -16.51 -6.66
C GLU A 40 1.78 -15.08 -7.23
N LEU A 41 1.10 -14.18 -6.55
CA LEU A 41 0.99 -12.78 -6.94
C LEU A 41 1.57 -11.88 -5.86
N LEU A 42 2.12 -10.75 -6.30
CA LEU A 42 2.57 -9.69 -5.41
C LEU A 42 1.35 -8.89 -4.92
N GLY A 43 1.24 -8.69 -3.61
CA GLY A 43 0.15 -7.91 -3.03
C GLY A 43 0.11 -8.00 -1.52
N THR A 44 -0.58 -7.03 -0.90
CA THR A 44 -0.73 -6.97 0.55
C THR A 44 -2.18 -7.15 0.95
N TYR A 45 -2.40 -7.91 2.02
CA TYR A 45 -3.70 -8.28 2.55
C TYR A 45 -3.69 -8.17 4.07
N ILE A 46 -4.87 -7.90 4.64
CA ILE A 46 -5.09 -7.89 6.08
C ILE A 46 -5.88 -9.14 6.45
N LYS A 47 -5.46 -9.80 7.52
CA LYS A 47 -6.22 -10.88 8.13
C LYS A 47 -7.27 -10.27 9.05
N GLN A 48 -8.55 -10.35 8.67
CA GLN A 48 -9.68 -9.97 9.51
C GLN A 48 -10.36 -11.25 10.03
N GLY A 49 -10.08 -11.62 11.29
CA GLY A 49 -10.57 -12.87 11.85
C GLY A 49 -10.02 -14.10 11.08
N THR A 50 -10.91 -14.80 10.38
CA THR A 50 -10.55 -15.94 9.50
C THR A 50 -10.37 -15.55 8.04
N GLU A 51 -10.75 -14.33 7.66
CA GLU A 51 -10.75 -13.86 6.28
C GLU A 51 -9.47 -13.12 5.93
N ILE A 52 -9.10 -13.17 4.65
CA ILE A 52 -7.98 -12.42 4.08
C ILE A 52 -8.60 -11.42 3.10
N VAL A 53 -8.56 -10.14 3.47
CA VAL A 53 -9.16 -9.07 2.68
C VAL A 53 -8.08 -8.15 2.11
N PRO A 54 -8.26 -7.63 0.88
CA PRO A 54 -7.37 -6.61 0.33
C PRO A 54 -7.28 -5.38 1.24
N VAL A 55 -6.08 -4.78 1.33
CA VAL A 55 -5.85 -3.61 2.21
C VAL A 55 -6.83 -2.46 1.96
N GLY A 56 -7.16 -2.17 0.69
CA GLY A 56 -8.10 -1.09 0.38
C GLY A 56 -9.52 -1.34 0.85
N GLU A 57 -9.98 -2.60 0.84
CA GLU A 57 -11.30 -2.97 1.38
C GLU A 57 -11.30 -2.81 2.91
N ALA A 58 -10.26 -3.31 3.58
CA ALA A 58 -10.11 -3.14 5.03
C ALA A 58 -10.03 -1.67 5.47
N LEU A 59 -9.38 -0.82 4.68
CA LEU A 59 -9.33 0.64 4.95
C LEU A 59 -10.65 1.35 4.61
N LEU A 60 -11.45 0.84 3.68
CA LEU A 60 -12.80 1.36 3.44
C LEU A 60 -13.68 1.08 4.66
N GLU A 61 -13.63 -0.14 5.20
CA GLU A 61 -14.39 -0.53 6.40
C GLU A 61 -13.91 0.19 7.67
N ASN A 62 -12.59 0.35 7.82
CA ASN A 62 -11.98 1.06 8.94
C ASN A 62 -10.89 2.04 8.47
N PRO A 63 -11.25 3.29 8.14
CA PRO A 63 -10.31 4.30 7.66
C PRO A 63 -9.20 4.69 8.66
N LYS A 64 -9.36 4.32 9.94
CA LYS A 64 -8.39 4.58 11.01
C LYS A 64 -7.51 3.38 11.32
N MET A 65 -7.66 2.27 10.58
CA MET A 65 -6.80 1.10 10.75
C MET A 65 -5.34 1.48 10.50
N GLU A 66 -4.47 1.16 11.46
CA GLU A 66 -3.03 1.38 11.29
C GLU A 66 -2.41 0.25 10.46
N LEU A 67 -1.76 0.62 9.35
CA LEU A 67 -0.94 -0.31 8.60
C LEU A 67 0.42 -0.48 9.28
N HIS A 68 0.75 -1.71 9.63
CA HIS A 68 2.04 -2.04 10.23
C HIS A 68 3.12 -2.07 9.14
N ILE A 69 3.78 -0.93 8.92
CA ILE A 69 4.84 -0.77 7.92
C ILE A 69 6.16 -0.41 8.64
N PRO A 70 7.21 -1.25 8.54
CA PRO A 70 7.22 -2.60 7.98
C PRO A 70 6.44 -3.60 8.84
N GLN A 71 5.87 -4.63 8.20
CA GLN A 71 5.16 -5.72 8.86
C GLN A 71 6.15 -6.79 9.37
N LYS A 72 7.22 -7.06 8.61
CA LYS A 72 8.21 -8.08 8.96
C LYS A 72 9.33 -7.44 9.78
N ARG A 73 9.57 -7.98 10.98
CA ARG A 73 10.59 -7.49 11.94
C ARG A 73 12.02 -7.39 11.39
N ARG A 74 12.34 -8.12 10.31
CA ARG A 74 13.69 -8.16 9.71
C ARG A 74 13.84 -7.27 8.48
N THR A 75 12.78 -6.59 8.05
CA THR A 75 12.86 -5.65 6.92
C THR A 75 13.60 -4.40 7.37
N SER A 76 14.73 -4.09 6.72
CA SER A 76 15.35 -2.77 6.83
C SER A 76 14.63 -1.81 5.87
N MET A 77 13.91 -0.85 6.43
CA MET A 77 13.24 0.21 5.69
C MET A 77 13.64 1.54 6.32
N SER A 78 14.12 2.50 5.50
CA SER A 78 14.41 3.84 6.02
C SER A 78 13.12 4.51 6.49
N GLU A 79 13.21 5.39 7.49
CA GLU A 79 12.03 6.14 7.96
C GLU A 79 11.41 6.99 6.84
N GLY A 80 12.22 7.46 5.88
CA GLY A 80 11.74 8.16 4.68
C GLY A 80 10.83 7.28 3.81
N ILE A 81 11.26 6.06 3.48
CA ILE A 81 10.46 5.11 2.70
C ILE A 81 9.19 4.71 3.47
N LYS A 82 9.32 4.47 4.77
CA LYS A 82 8.19 4.11 5.64
C LYS A 82 7.14 5.21 5.68
N GLN A 83 7.55 6.46 5.83
CA GLN A 83 6.62 7.59 5.83
C GLN A 83 5.99 7.77 4.44
N LEU A 84 6.79 7.66 3.37
CA LEU A 84 6.26 7.74 2.00
C LEU A 84 5.19 6.67 1.74
N LEU A 85 5.42 5.43 2.14
CA LEU A 85 4.44 4.36 2.03
C LEU A 85 3.17 4.63 2.83
N LYS A 86 3.27 5.17 4.05
CA LYS A 86 2.10 5.56 4.84
C LYS A 86 1.25 6.61 4.13
N ASP A 87 1.89 7.62 3.54
CA ASP A 87 1.18 8.70 2.85
C ASP A 87 0.54 8.18 1.55
N MET A 88 1.24 7.34 0.78
CA MET A 88 0.66 6.70 -0.41
C MET A 88 -0.55 5.81 -0.09
N LEU A 89 -0.54 5.16 1.08
CA LEU A 89 -1.56 4.22 1.53
C LEU A 89 -2.64 4.84 2.42
N ALA A 90 -2.74 6.17 2.48
CA ALA A 90 -3.78 6.85 3.23
C ALA A 90 -5.19 6.46 2.73
N ALA A 91 -6.13 6.24 3.65
CA ALA A 91 -7.50 5.87 3.29
C ALA A 91 -8.18 6.98 2.48
N ASN A 92 -8.04 8.23 2.94
CA ASN A 92 -8.52 9.41 2.23
C ASN A 92 -7.59 9.76 1.05
N PRO A 93 -8.11 9.82 -0.20
CA PRO A 93 -7.30 10.13 -1.39
C PRO A 93 -6.60 11.49 -1.36
N GLN A 94 -7.14 12.47 -0.62
CA GLN A 94 -6.54 13.82 -0.54
C GLN A 94 -5.27 13.86 0.31
N ASP A 95 -5.07 12.89 1.20
CA ASP A 95 -3.89 12.80 2.05
C ASP A 95 -2.71 12.10 1.34
N ARG A 96 -2.97 11.53 0.15
CA ARG A 96 -1.93 10.90 -0.67
C ARG A 96 -1.19 11.96 -1.49
N PRO A 97 0.10 11.79 -1.78
CA PRO A 97 0.79 12.66 -2.72
C PRO A 97 0.19 12.54 -4.13
N ASP A 98 0.34 13.55 -4.98
CA ASP A 98 0.19 13.36 -6.42
C ASP A 98 1.43 12.69 -7.05
N ALA A 99 1.38 12.45 -8.36
CA ALA A 99 2.46 11.75 -9.06
C ALA A 99 3.78 12.55 -9.08
N PHE A 100 3.72 13.88 -9.18
CA PHE A 100 4.91 14.74 -9.22
C PHE A 100 5.54 14.86 -7.82
N GLU A 101 4.71 14.98 -6.78
CA GLU A 101 5.14 14.95 -5.39
C GLU A 101 5.77 13.59 -5.05
N LEU A 102 5.17 12.50 -5.52
CA LEU A 102 5.69 11.15 -5.30
C LEU A 102 7.07 10.97 -5.95
N GLU A 103 7.24 11.37 -7.21
CA GLU A 103 8.53 11.31 -7.92
C GLU A 103 9.62 12.06 -7.13
N THR A 104 9.34 13.32 -6.78
CA THR A 104 10.28 14.17 -6.02
C THR A 104 10.66 13.54 -4.67
N ARG A 105 9.67 12.99 -3.95
CA ARG A 105 9.91 12.34 -2.66
C ARG A 105 10.68 11.03 -2.81
N MET A 106 10.43 10.27 -3.88
CA MET A 106 11.16 9.03 -4.18
C MET A 106 12.65 9.31 -4.40
N ASP A 107 12.98 10.37 -5.14
CA ASP A 107 14.37 10.78 -5.36
C ASP A 107 15.07 11.13 -4.04
N GLN A 108 14.39 11.84 -3.14
CA GLN A 108 14.95 12.21 -1.84
C GLN A 108 15.25 11.00 -0.95
N VAL A 109 14.37 9.99 -0.95
CA VAL A 109 14.53 8.81 -0.09
C VAL A 109 15.46 7.75 -0.67
N THR A 110 15.79 7.83 -1.96
CA THR A 110 16.70 6.89 -2.65
C THR A 110 18.09 7.47 -2.90
N CYS A 111 18.22 8.78 -3.16
CA CYS A 111 19.52 9.45 -3.35
C CYS A 111 20.24 9.77 -2.04
N ALA A 112 19.57 9.66 -0.88
CA ALA A 112 20.18 9.87 0.43
C ALA A 112 20.95 8.64 0.98
N ALA A 113 21.35 7.71 0.11
CA ALA A 113 22.05 6.47 0.45
C ALA A 113 23.54 6.52 0.12
#